data_AF-A0A4V3G8F1-F1
#
_entry.id   AF-A0A4V3G8F1-F1
#
_cell.length_a   1.000
_cell.length_b   1.000
_cell.length_c   1.000
_cell.angle_alpha   90.00
_cell.angle_beta   90.00
_cell.angle_gamma   90.00
#
_symmetry.space_group_name_H-M   'P 1'
#
loop_
_entity.id
_entity.type
_entity.pdbx_description
1 polymer ?
#
loop_
_entity_poly.entity_id
_entity_poly.type
_entity_poly.pdbx_seq_one_letter_code
_entity_poly.pdbx_strand_id
1 'polypeptide(L)'
;MGLRHRPSGGLKGPNRRGRGSETDRSTGRDLPGGVLRHSPVAMGPRGAAYALKVRLIVTLPGIEATTAHRLAQAAKGVCPYSIATKGNIPFALEIAS
;
A
#
# COMPACT_ATOMS: atom_id res chain seq x y z
N MET A 1 4.10 -35.62 -9.51
CA MET A 1 3.93 -34.45 -8.61
C MET A 1 3.91 -33.19 -9.47
N GLY A 2 2.73 -32.68 -9.84
CA GLY A 2 2.59 -31.50 -10.71
C GLY A 2 1.97 -30.34 -9.95
N LEU A 3 2.69 -29.22 -9.86
CA LEU A 3 2.21 -27.98 -9.25
C LEU A 3 1.06 -27.43 -10.10
N ARG A 4 -0.16 -27.49 -9.58
CA ARG A 4 -1.33 -26.84 -10.18
C ARG A 4 -1.17 -25.32 -10.05
N HIS A 5 -0.72 -24.70 -11.13
CA HIS A 5 -0.72 -23.26 -11.31
C HIS A 5 -2.18 -22.77 -11.24
N ARG A 6 -2.53 -21.93 -10.27
CA ARG A 6 -3.82 -21.20 -10.30
C ARG A 6 -3.80 -20.26 -11.49
N PRO A 7 -4.80 -20.27 -12.40
CA PRO A 7 -4.91 -19.25 -13.42
C PRO A 7 -5.35 -17.95 -12.76
N SER A 8 -4.55 -16.90 -12.91
CA SER A 8 -4.96 -15.53 -12.59
C SER A 8 -6.14 -15.16 -13.48
N GLY A 9 -7.35 -15.18 -12.91
CA GLY A 9 -8.58 -14.78 -13.59
C GLY A 9 -8.48 -13.35 -14.07
N GLY A 10 -8.30 -13.18 -15.38
CA GLY A 10 -8.46 -11.91 -16.06
C GLY A 10 -9.93 -11.54 -16.12
N LEU A 11 -10.33 -10.53 -15.35
CA LEU A 11 -11.61 -9.84 -15.57
C LEU A 11 -11.35 -8.69 -16.54
N LYS A 12 -11.60 -8.95 -17.82
CA LYS A 12 -11.57 -7.97 -18.90
C LYS A 12 -12.94 -7.28 -18.97
N GLY A 13 -13.11 -6.15 -18.27
CA GLY A 13 -14.25 -5.26 -18.45
C GLY A 13 -14.12 -4.40 -19.73
N PRO A 14 -15.24 -4.05 -20.40
CA PRO A 14 -15.20 -3.22 -21.60
C PRO A 14 -15.01 -1.74 -21.23
N ASN A 15 -14.21 -1.04 -22.05
CA ASN A 15 -13.96 0.41 -22.01
C ASN A 15 -12.79 0.91 -21.13
N ARG A 16 -11.55 0.51 -21.48
CA ARG A 16 -10.32 1.17 -21.00
C ARG A 16 -9.94 2.34 -21.93
N ARG A 17 -10.58 3.50 -21.74
CA ARG A 17 -10.05 4.78 -22.20
C ARG A 17 -10.20 5.81 -21.08
N GLY A 18 -9.09 6.12 -20.43
CA GLY A 18 -8.98 7.13 -19.38
C GLY A 18 -8.36 6.54 -18.10
N ARG A 19 -7.24 7.13 -17.64
CA ARG A 19 -6.56 6.96 -16.33
C ARG A 19 -6.89 5.67 -15.57
N GLY A 20 -5.94 4.73 -15.56
CA GLY A 20 -6.06 3.46 -14.83
C GLY A 20 -6.59 3.69 -13.41
N SER A 21 -7.80 3.20 -13.17
CA SER A 21 -8.38 3.24 -11.85
C SER A 21 -7.80 2.08 -11.04
N GLU A 22 -7.10 2.42 -9.96
CA GLU A 22 -6.53 1.44 -9.04
C GLU A 22 -7.71 0.83 -8.28
N THR A 23 -7.99 -0.45 -8.47
CA THR A 23 -9.07 -1.13 -7.73
C THR A 23 -8.47 -1.88 -6.55
N ASP A 24 -8.99 -1.66 -5.34
CA ASP A 24 -8.62 -2.49 -4.21
C ASP A 24 -9.13 -3.92 -4.41
N ARG A 25 -8.20 -4.88 -4.45
CA ARG A 25 -8.52 -6.28 -4.71
C ARG A 25 -9.34 -6.91 -3.58
N SER A 26 -9.25 -6.40 -2.36
CA SER A 26 -9.94 -6.99 -1.20
C SER A 26 -11.42 -6.61 -1.12
N THR A 27 -11.76 -5.42 -1.59
CA THR A 27 -13.13 -4.87 -1.55
C THR A 27 -13.76 -4.73 -2.93
N GLY A 28 -12.99 -4.88 -4.01
CA GLY A 28 -13.42 -4.58 -5.37
C GLY A 28 -13.71 -3.10 -5.61
N ARG A 29 -13.30 -2.22 -4.69
CA ARG A 29 -13.60 -0.79 -4.72
C ARG A 29 -12.63 -0.05 -5.62
N ASP A 30 -13.16 0.81 -6.47
CA ASP A 30 -12.36 1.71 -7.27
C ASP A 30 -11.75 2.83 -6.40
N LEU A 31 -10.45 3.10 -6.56
CA LEU A 31 -9.69 4.13 -5.86
C LEU A 31 -9.25 5.22 -6.84
N PRO A 32 -10.20 6.04 -7.34
CA PRO A 32 -9.88 7.05 -8.35
C PRO A 32 -8.90 8.08 -7.79
N GLY A 33 -7.75 8.24 -8.46
CA GLY A 33 -6.75 9.23 -8.05
C GLY A 33 -6.06 8.91 -6.72
N GLY A 34 -6.07 7.65 -6.28
CA GLY A 34 -5.28 7.23 -5.13
C GLY A 34 -3.78 7.47 -5.36
N VAL A 35 -3.11 8.12 -4.41
CA VAL A 35 -1.68 8.43 -4.48
C VAL A 35 -0.98 7.98 -3.22
N LEU A 36 0.17 7.33 -3.41
CA LEU A 36 1.10 7.02 -2.33
C LEU A 36 2.25 8.03 -2.35
N ARG A 37 2.42 8.78 -1.26
CA ARG A 37 3.56 9.67 -1.04
C ARG A 37 4.42 9.13 0.10
N HIS A 38 5.70 8.97 -0.14
CA HIS A 38 6.66 8.67 0.92
C HIS A 38 7.36 9.95 1.34
N SER A 39 7.59 10.08 2.64
CA SER A 39 8.58 11.04 3.15
C SER A 39 9.98 10.47 2.92
N PRO A 40 11.03 11.31 2.83
CA PRO A 40 12.40 10.83 2.89
C PRO A 40 12.60 9.89 4.09
N VAL A 41 13.35 8.80 3.86
CA VAL A 41 13.68 7.86 4.93
C VAL A 41 14.62 8.57 5.90
N ALA A 42 14.18 8.75 7.14
CA ALA A 42 15.02 9.36 8.16
C ALA A 42 16.07 8.33 8.62
N MET A 43 17.31 8.78 8.77
CA MET A 43 18.42 7.98 9.27
C MET A 43 19.07 8.71 10.45
N GLY A 44 19.42 7.99 11.50
CA GLY A 44 20.11 8.55 12.66
C GLY A 44 20.96 7.50 13.38
N PRO A 45 21.90 7.92 14.23
CA PRO A 45 22.77 6.98 14.96
C PRO A 45 21.98 6.14 15.98
N ARG A 46 22.38 4.88 16.15
CA ARG A 46 21.89 3.94 17.17
C ARG A 46 23.05 3.05 17.63
N GLY A 47 23.75 3.49 18.68
CA GLY A 47 24.97 2.84 19.15
C GLY A 47 26.07 2.90 18.08
N ALA A 48 26.67 1.76 17.74
CA ALA A 48 27.67 1.65 16.68
C ALA A 48 27.09 1.55 15.26
N ALA A 49 25.77 1.65 15.10
CA ALA A 49 25.05 1.49 13.83
C ALA A 49 24.12 2.68 13.55
N TYR A 50 23.35 2.59 12.47
CA TYR A 50 22.29 3.54 12.13
C TYR A 50 20.91 2.92 12.29
N ALA A 51 19.95 3.71 12.73
CA ALA A 51 18.53 3.41 12.71
C ALA A 51 17.85 4.14 11.55
N LEU A 52 16.81 3.52 11.00
CA LEU A 52 15.96 4.11 9.98
C LEU A 52 14.55 4.35 10.53
N LYS A 53 13.86 5.34 9.97
CA LYS A 53 12.43 5.59 10.23
C LYS A 53 11.74 6.00 8.94
N VAL A 54 10.56 5.44 8.71
CA VAL A 54 9.77 5.70 7.50
C VAL A 54 8.42 6.31 7.87
N ARG A 55 8.02 7.33 7.10
CA ARG A 55 6.67 7.88 7.11
C ARG A 55 6.07 7.77 5.72
N LEU A 56 4.85 7.24 5.67
CA LEU A 56 4.09 7.05 4.44
C LEU A 56 2.77 7.80 4.55
N ILE A 57 2.50 8.64 3.56
CA ILE A 57 1.27 9.43 3.45
C ILE A 57 0.47 8.85 2.28
N VAL A 58 -0.73 8.41 2.57
CA VAL A 58 -1.67 7.84 1.58
C VAL A 58 -2.78 8.84 1.35
N THR A 59 -3.03 9.22 0.10
CA THR A 59 -4.17 10.05 -0.29
C THR A 59 -5.15 9.23 -1.09
N LEU A 60 -6.39 9.12 -0.62
CA LEU A 60 -7.48 8.39 -1.29
C LEU A 60 -8.69 9.32 -1.41
N PRO A 61 -8.73 10.18 -2.45
CA PRO A 61 -9.81 11.15 -2.58
C PRO A 61 -11.14 10.45 -2.83
N GLY A 62 -12.21 10.95 -2.18
CA GLY A 62 -13.55 10.36 -2.28
C GLY A 62 -13.74 9.04 -1.50
N ILE A 63 -12.73 8.61 -0.73
CA ILE A 63 -12.83 7.49 0.21
C ILE A 63 -12.93 8.05 1.63
N GLU A 64 -13.90 7.55 2.38
CA GLU A 64 -14.08 7.91 3.78
C GLU A 64 -12.85 7.50 4.61
N ALA A 65 -12.44 8.34 5.56
CA ALA A 65 -11.16 8.22 6.25
C ALA A 65 -10.98 6.89 7.00
N THR A 66 -12.01 6.38 7.68
CA THR A 66 -11.93 5.07 8.36
C THR A 66 -11.78 3.92 7.37
N THR A 67 -12.46 4.00 6.22
CA THR A 67 -12.33 3.04 5.12
C THR A 67 -10.94 3.08 4.51
N ALA A 68 -10.42 4.28 4.23
CA ALA A 68 -9.06 4.48 3.74
C ALA A 68 -8.02 3.90 4.72
N HIS A 69 -8.21 4.12 6.02
CA HIS A 69 -7.34 3.58 7.05
C HIS A 69 -7.37 2.04 7.09
N ARG A 70 -8.55 1.42 6.96
CA ARG A 70 -8.69 -0.05 6.87
C ARG A 70 -8.00 -0.61 5.64
N LEU A 71 -8.17 0.03 4.48
CA LEU A 71 -7.52 -0.38 3.23
C LEU A 71 -6.00 -0.31 3.33
N ALA A 72 -5.47 0.80 3.85
CA ALA A 72 -4.04 0.98 3.99
C ALA A 72 -3.41 0.00 5.02
N GLN A 73 -4.13 -0.32 6.10
CA GLN A 73 -3.70 -1.35 7.05
C GLN A 73 -3.71 -2.76 6.44
N ALA A 74 -4.72 -3.08 5.62
CA ALA A 74 -4.74 -4.35 4.89
C ALA A 74 -3.56 -4.45 3.90
N ALA A 75 -3.26 -3.36 3.18
CA ALA A 75 -2.13 -3.29 2.25
C ALA A 75 -0.76 -3.50 2.94
N LYS A 76 -0.61 -3.02 4.18
CA LYS A 76 0.61 -3.23 4.99
C LYS A 76 0.92 -4.71 5.21
N GLY A 77 -0.11 -5.56 5.31
CA GLY A 77 0.06 -7.01 5.50
C GLY A 77 0.57 -7.77 4.28
N VAL A 78 0.46 -7.19 3.09
CA VAL A 78 0.82 -7.85 1.81
C VAL A 78 1.99 -7.19 1.09
N CYS A 79 2.31 -5.93 1.42
CA CYS A 79 3.41 -5.21 0.80
C CYS A 79 4.76 -5.84 1.18
N PRO A 80 5.60 -6.23 0.21
CA PRO A 80 6.87 -6.93 0.47
C PRO A 80 7.80 -6.10 1.37
N TYR A 81 7.84 -4.78 1.19
CA TYR A 81 8.64 -3.88 2.03
C TYR A 81 8.14 -3.81 3.47
N SER A 82 6.83 -3.76 3.69
CA SER A 82 6.25 -3.74 5.05
C SER A 82 6.52 -5.03 5.81
N ILE A 83 6.51 -6.18 5.11
CA ILE A 83 6.87 -7.48 5.69
C ILE A 83 8.36 -7.53 6.04
N ALA A 84 9.23 -7.13 5.09
CA ALA A 84 10.68 -7.14 5.28
C ALA A 84 11.16 -6.23 6.42
N THR A 85 10.44 -5.15 6.69
CA THR A 85 10.83 -4.14 7.69
C THR A 85 10.08 -4.28 9.02
N LYS A 86 9.14 -5.24 9.13
CA LYS A 86 8.30 -5.44 10.31
C LYS A 86 9.14 -5.70 11.55
N GLY A 87 8.95 -4.88 12.58
CA GLY A 87 9.65 -4.99 13.87
C GLY A 87 11.09 -4.45 13.85
N ASN A 88 11.66 -4.17 12.67
CA ASN A 88 13.03 -3.70 12.54
C ASN A 88 13.15 -2.17 12.54
N ILE A 89 12.18 -1.47 11.93
CA ILE A 89 12.17 -0.01 11.86
C ILE A 89 10.81 0.56 12.27
N PRO A 90 10.77 1.72 12.94
CA PRO A 90 9.53 2.44 13.15
C PRO A 90 8.92 2.91 11.82
N PHE A 91 7.65 2.55 11.62
CA PHE A 91 6.85 2.91 10.46
C PHE A 91 5.60 3.66 10.91
N ALA A 92 5.38 4.86 10.35
CA ALA A 92 4.16 5.62 10.55
C ALA A 92 3.40 5.75 9.22
N LEU A 93 2.09 5.49 9.30
CA LEU A 93 1.15 5.65 8.20
C LEU A 93 0.24 6.84 8.52
N GLU A 94 0.07 7.71 7.56
CA GLU A 94 -0.82 8.87 7.63
C GLU A 94 -1.79 8.82 6.46
N ILE A 95 -3.07 9.07 6.72
CA ILE A 95 -4.09 9.18 5.67
C ILE A 95 -4.34 10.67 5.47
N ALA A 96 -4.01 11.16 4.28
CA ALA A 96 -4.36 12.49 3.83
C ALA A 96 -5.66 12.42 3.03
N SER A 97 -6.54 13.39 3.25
CA SER A 97 -7.80 13.58 2.54
C SER A 97 -7.62 14.35 1.25
#